data_AF-A0A3M1BD91-F1
#
_entry.id   AF-A0A3M1BD91-F1
#
_cell.length_a   1.000
_cell.length_b   1.000
_cell.length_c   1.000
_cell.angle_alpha   90.00
_cell.angle_beta   90.00
_cell.angle_gamma   90.00
#
_symmetry.space_group_name_H-M   'P 1'
#
loop_
_entity.id
_entity.type
_entity.pdbx_description
1 polymer ?
#
loop_
_entity_poly.entity_id
_entity_poly.type
_entity_poly.pdbx_seq_one_letter_code
_entity_poly.pdbx_strand_id
1 'polypeptide(L)'
;MDLFTLLTEKGFIGSEFLTWLWFRSETGDGIFTLPATPRLPEEKIEIWFDDRLTLRAERGQSLENILKGGSPSISKEAKTALMEGKKVVAAKIRILRGTLDWTFTIRAETLDIHTLKLPEIAHEDEETAFFDRIDLVEQLETLIERLFDDFLQLRLAPRWREEELPAMRRWVFASLPPDPFAEEADRVFVLDDTEP
;
A
#
# COMPACT_ATOMS: atom_id res chain seq x y z
N MET A 1 -23.35 20.87 -1.39
CA MET A 1 -22.41 19.98 -2.10
C MET A 1 -22.48 18.64 -1.39
N ASP A 2 -22.71 17.55 -2.11
CA ASP A 2 -22.99 16.22 -1.54
C ASP A 2 -21.69 15.51 -1.11
N LEU A 3 -21.75 14.75 0.00
CA LEU A 3 -20.62 14.00 0.56
C LEU A 3 -20.10 12.95 -0.43
N PHE A 4 -21.01 12.32 -1.17
CA PHE A 4 -20.65 11.33 -2.19
C PHE A 4 -19.81 11.97 -3.31
N THR A 5 -20.17 13.19 -3.75
CA THR A 5 -19.40 13.94 -4.75
C THR A 5 -17.98 14.25 -4.26
N LEU A 6 -17.82 14.65 -2.99
CA LEU A 6 -16.51 14.92 -2.41
C LEU A 6 -15.64 13.65 -2.30
N LEU A 7 -16.24 12.50 -1.97
CA LEU A 7 -15.54 11.21 -1.94
C LEU A 7 -15.03 10.81 -3.32
N THR A 8 -15.86 10.95 -4.36
CA THR A 8 -15.44 10.64 -5.74
C THR A 8 -14.37 11.62 -6.24
N GLU A 9 -14.48 12.91 -5.95
CA GLU A 9 -13.49 13.92 -6.37
C GLU A 9 -12.15 13.79 -5.61
N LYS A 10 -12.17 13.36 -4.35
CA LYS A 10 -10.98 13.23 -3.50
C LYS A 10 -10.45 11.80 -3.36
N GLY A 11 -11.09 10.80 -4.00
CA GLY A 11 -10.70 9.38 -3.91
C GLY A 11 -9.24 9.11 -4.32
N PHE A 12 -8.58 10.05 -5.01
CA PHE A 12 -7.15 9.99 -5.28
C PHE A 12 -6.30 9.89 -4.00
N ILE A 13 -6.75 10.45 -2.87
CA ILE A 13 -5.98 10.49 -1.63
C ILE A 13 -5.82 9.11 -1.02
N GLY A 14 -6.86 8.27 -1.08
CA GLY A 14 -6.78 6.91 -0.57
C GLY A 14 -5.86 6.06 -1.44
N SER A 15 -5.82 6.29 -2.75
CA SER A 15 -4.86 5.61 -3.62
C SER A 15 -3.42 6.03 -3.33
N GLU A 16 -3.17 7.32 -3.10
CA GLU A 16 -1.85 7.81 -2.66
C GLU A 16 -1.46 7.21 -1.30
N PHE A 17 -2.40 7.16 -0.35
CA PHE A 17 -2.20 6.56 0.97
C PHE A 17 -1.83 5.08 0.89
N LEU A 18 -2.58 4.27 0.16
CA LEU A 18 -2.27 2.84 0.00
C LEU A 18 -0.93 2.62 -0.74
N THR A 19 -0.61 3.48 -1.70
CA THR A 19 0.68 3.41 -2.41
C THR A 19 1.83 3.79 -1.48
N TRP A 20 1.64 4.77 -0.61
CA TRP A 20 2.60 5.17 0.41
C TRP A 20 2.80 4.08 1.46
N LEU A 21 1.73 3.45 1.96
CA LEU A 21 1.82 2.30 2.87
C LEU A 21 2.63 1.16 2.24
N TRP A 22 2.41 0.86 0.96
CA TRP A 22 3.16 -0.17 0.26
C TRP A 22 4.65 0.19 0.15
N PHE A 23 4.96 1.41 -0.26
CA PHE A 23 6.33 1.91 -0.31
C PHE A 23 7.05 1.79 1.04
N ARG A 24 6.40 2.23 2.12
CA ARG A 24 6.98 2.21 3.47
C ARG A 24 7.10 0.81 4.05
N SER A 25 6.14 -0.06 3.75
CA SER A 25 6.21 -1.47 4.12
C SER A 25 7.42 -2.15 3.49
N GLU A 26 7.70 -1.91 2.20
CA GLU A 26 8.87 -2.53 1.55
C GLU A 26 10.21 -1.91 1.95
N THR A 27 10.25 -0.58 2.13
CA THR A 27 11.53 0.11 2.42
C THR A 27 11.89 0.13 3.90
N GLY A 28 10.93 -0.16 4.78
CA GLY A 28 11.10 -0.18 6.23
C GLY A 28 10.93 -1.57 6.86
N ASP A 29 11.06 -2.65 6.09
CA ASP A 29 10.88 -4.03 6.55
C ASP A 29 9.54 -4.27 7.28
N GLY A 30 8.48 -3.63 6.79
CA GLY A 30 7.14 -3.68 7.35
C GLY A 30 6.96 -2.84 8.61
N ILE A 31 8.00 -2.24 9.19
CA ILE A 31 7.94 -1.55 10.49
C ILE A 31 7.45 -0.11 10.31
N PHE A 32 6.36 0.22 11.02
CA PHE A 32 5.82 1.57 11.12
C PHE A 32 5.93 2.06 12.56
N THR A 33 6.44 3.28 12.73
CA THR A 33 6.43 3.97 14.03
C THR A 33 5.33 5.02 13.99
N LEU A 34 4.25 4.77 14.73
CA LEU A 34 3.12 5.68 14.85
C LEU A 34 3.46 6.78 15.86
N PRO A 35 3.48 8.07 15.45
CA PRO A 35 3.83 9.17 16.33
C PRO A 35 2.90 9.26 17.55
N ALA A 36 3.42 9.73 18.68
CA ALA A 36 2.61 10.00 19.86
C ALA A 36 1.53 11.07 19.58
N THR A 37 0.34 10.87 20.15
CA THR A 37 -0.75 11.84 20.17
C THR A 37 -1.02 12.26 21.62
N PRO A 38 -1.82 13.31 21.89
CA PRO A 38 -2.21 13.64 23.26
C PRO A 38 -2.93 12.52 24.01
N ARG A 39 -3.48 11.53 23.31
CA ARG A 39 -4.25 10.41 23.89
C ARG A 39 -3.49 9.09 23.90
N LEU A 40 -2.52 8.91 23.00
CA LEU A 40 -1.85 7.63 22.76
C LEU A 40 -0.33 7.84 22.66
N PRO A 41 0.48 6.98 23.29
CA PRO A 41 1.93 7.06 23.16
C PRO A 41 2.38 6.71 21.74
N GLU A 42 3.66 6.97 21.46
CA GLU A 42 4.32 6.41 20.29
C GLU A 42 4.26 4.87 20.37
N GLU A 43 3.93 4.23 19.26
CA GLU A 43 3.88 2.77 19.18
C GLU A 43 4.48 2.27 17.86
N LYS A 44 4.99 1.04 17.87
CA LYS A 44 5.49 0.37 16.67
C LYS A 44 4.56 -0.77 16.29
N ILE A 45 4.26 -0.86 15.01
CA ILE A 45 3.47 -1.91 14.40
C ILE A 45 4.15 -2.41 13.14
N GLU A 46 3.74 -3.59 12.68
CA GLU A 46 4.15 -4.09 11.38
C GLU A 46 2.97 -4.07 10.42
N ILE A 47 3.22 -3.71 9.16
CA ILE A 47 2.22 -3.69 8.09
C ILE A 47 2.79 -4.42 6.89
N TRP A 48 2.05 -5.41 6.43
CA TRP A 48 2.40 -6.24 5.29
C TRP A 48 1.27 -6.25 4.27
N PHE A 49 1.65 -6.26 3.00
CA PHE A 49 0.72 -6.49 1.89
C PHE A 49 0.66 -7.98 1.62
N ASP A 50 -0.52 -8.56 1.75
CA ASP A 50 -0.78 -9.99 1.63
C ASP A 50 -1.08 -10.36 0.16
N ASP A 51 -1.66 -11.53 -0.08
CA ASP A 51 -1.88 -12.17 -1.39
C ASP A 51 -2.79 -11.45 -2.40
N ARG A 52 -3.23 -10.21 -2.15
CA ARG A 52 -4.08 -9.46 -3.08
C ARG A 52 -3.76 -7.96 -3.15
N LEU A 53 -3.49 -7.50 -4.38
CA LEU A 53 -3.32 -6.08 -4.72
C LEU A 53 -4.09 -5.77 -6.00
N THR A 54 -4.86 -4.68 -6.03
CA THR A 54 -5.63 -4.25 -7.20
C THR A 54 -5.20 -2.85 -7.63
N LEU A 55 -4.80 -2.74 -8.90
CA LEU A 55 -4.31 -1.51 -9.52
C LEU A 55 -5.20 -1.11 -10.70
N ARG A 56 -5.52 0.17 -10.84
CA ARG A 56 -6.39 0.68 -11.91
C ARG A 56 -5.83 1.96 -12.53
N ALA A 57 -5.93 2.10 -13.84
CA ALA A 57 -5.64 3.35 -14.54
C ALA A 57 -6.78 4.38 -14.35
N GLU A 58 -6.47 5.67 -14.34
CA GLU A 58 -7.49 6.73 -14.19
C GLU A 58 -8.40 6.90 -15.41
N ARG A 59 -8.01 6.41 -16.59
CA ARG A 59 -8.79 6.51 -17.83
C ARG A 59 -9.00 5.13 -18.47
N GLY A 60 -10.26 4.69 -18.53
CA GLY A 60 -10.70 3.48 -19.22
C GLY A 60 -11.09 2.34 -18.28
N GLN A 61 -12.25 1.71 -18.55
CA GLN A 61 -12.83 0.63 -17.74
C GLN A 61 -12.09 -0.72 -17.85
N SER A 62 -11.07 -0.84 -18.72
CA SER A 62 -10.46 -2.13 -19.10
C SER A 62 -8.98 -2.29 -18.75
N LEU A 63 -8.46 -1.58 -17.74
CA LEU A 63 -7.05 -1.67 -17.31
C LEU A 63 -6.91 -1.88 -15.79
N GLU A 64 -7.80 -2.70 -15.23
CA GLU A 64 -7.67 -3.18 -13.85
C GLU A 64 -6.76 -4.41 -13.81
N ASN A 65 -5.65 -4.31 -13.08
CA ASN A 65 -4.77 -5.44 -12.79
C ASN A 65 -5.08 -5.94 -11.38
N ILE A 66 -5.60 -7.16 -11.28
CA ILE A 66 -5.79 -7.85 -10.00
C ILE A 66 -4.68 -8.87 -9.85
N LEU A 67 -3.76 -8.59 -8.94
CA LEU A 67 -2.64 -9.48 -8.63
C LEU A 67 -3.05 -10.37 -7.46
N LYS A 68 -2.90 -11.69 -7.65
CA LYS A 68 -3.28 -12.73 -6.68
C LYS A 68 -2.14 -13.72 -6.47
N GLY A 69 -1.91 -14.11 -5.21
CA GLY A 69 -0.99 -15.18 -4.81
C GLY A 69 0.43 -14.72 -4.47
N GLY A 70 1.10 -15.47 -3.60
CA GLY A 70 2.44 -15.16 -3.10
C GLY A 70 2.50 -13.86 -2.31
N SER A 71 3.57 -13.07 -2.54
CA SER A 71 3.69 -11.68 -2.08
C SER A 71 3.55 -10.76 -3.31
N PRO A 72 2.34 -10.36 -3.69
CA PRO A 72 2.09 -9.60 -4.93
C PRO A 72 2.71 -8.20 -4.88
N SER A 73 2.91 -7.64 -3.68
CA SER A 73 3.63 -6.39 -3.46
C SER A 73 5.06 -6.42 -4.03
N ILE A 74 5.78 -7.52 -3.86
CA ILE A 74 7.16 -7.64 -4.40
C ILE A 74 7.20 -8.08 -5.87
N SER A 75 6.04 -8.30 -6.51
CA SER A 75 6.00 -8.80 -7.88
C SER A 75 6.42 -7.73 -8.89
N LYS A 76 7.15 -8.15 -9.94
CA LYS A 76 7.51 -7.28 -11.07
C LYS A 76 6.27 -6.67 -11.74
N GLU A 77 5.19 -7.44 -11.84
CA GLU A 77 3.93 -7.01 -12.45
C GLU A 77 3.28 -5.84 -11.69
N ALA A 78 3.32 -5.88 -10.35
CA ALA A 78 2.82 -4.79 -9.51
C ALA A 78 3.61 -3.49 -9.73
N LYS A 79 4.94 -3.59 -9.80
CA LYS A 79 5.83 -2.44 -10.05
C LYS A 79 5.61 -1.87 -11.45
N THR A 80 5.50 -2.72 -12.46
CA THR A 80 5.19 -2.28 -13.83
C THR A 80 3.85 -1.57 -13.91
N ALA A 81 2.82 -2.06 -13.24
CA ALA A 81 1.53 -1.38 -13.16
C ALA A 81 1.65 0.02 -12.53
N LEU A 82 2.42 0.19 -11.44
CA LEU A 82 2.69 1.52 -10.88
C LEU A 82 3.47 2.42 -11.86
N MET A 83 4.45 1.87 -12.57
CA MET A 83 5.23 2.61 -13.58
C MET A 83 4.35 3.12 -14.73
N GLU A 84 3.39 2.31 -15.17
CA GLU A 84 2.38 2.69 -16.19
C GLU A 84 1.38 3.75 -15.68
N GLY A 85 1.51 4.19 -14.43
CA GLY A 85 0.64 5.20 -13.82
C GLY A 85 -0.66 4.63 -13.26
N LYS A 86 -0.79 3.30 -13.11
CA LYS A 86 -1.93 2.71 -12.40
C LYS A 86 -1.82 3.02 -10.91
N LYS A 87 -2.96 3.23 -10.28
CA LYS A 87 -3.09 3.56 -8.86
C LYS A 87 -3.59 2.35 -8.08
N VAL A 88 -3.13 2.18 -6.85
CA VAL A 88 -3.69 1.16 -5.94
C VAL A 88 -5.13 1.54 -5.60
N VAL A 89 -6.09 0.68 -5.93
CA VAL A 89 -7.51 0.88 -5.63
C VAL A 89 -8.03 -0.04 -4.55
N ALA A 90 -7.35 -1.16 -4.31
CA ALA A 90 -7.61 -2.02 -3.15
C ALA A 90 -6.36 -2.85 -2.81
N ALA A 91 -6.19 -3.15 -1.53
CA ALA A 91 -5.11 -4.00 -1.05
C ALA A 91 -5.57 -4.87 0.12
N LYS A 92 -5.10 -6.12 0.18
CA LYS A 92 -5.21 -6.95 1.37
C LYS A 92 -3.99 -6.70 2.26
N ILE A 93 -4.24 -6.26 3.48
CA ILE A 93 -3.25 -5.81 4.43
C ILE A 93 -3.32 -6.71 5.66
N ARG A 94 -2.13 -7.02 6.20
CA ARG A 94 -1.95 -7.63 7.50
C ARG A 94 -1.26 -6.63 8.42
N ILE A 95 -1.84 -6.36 9.59
CA ILE A 95 -1.23 -5.51 10.64
C ILE A 95 -0.89 -6.40 11.82
N LEU A 96 0.36 -6.34 12.28
CA LEU A 96 0.77 -6.97 13.54
C LEU A 96 1.08 -5.90 14.59
N ARG A 97 0.53 -6.10 15.80
CA ARG A 97 0.85 -5.32 16.99
C ARG A 97 1.10 -6.26 18.15
N GLY A 98 2.37 -6.50 18.47
CA GLY A 98 2.76 -7.50 19.46
C GLY A 98 2.30 -8.89 19.02
N THR A 99 1.37 -9.49 19.76
CA THR A 99 0.77 -10.80 19.44
C THR A 99 -0.54 -10.70 18.68
N LEU A 100 -1.08 -9.50 18.47
CA LEU A 100 -2.32 -9.28 17.76
C LEU A 100 -2.07 -9.17 16.26
N ASP A 101 -2.89 -9.83 15.47
CA ASP A 101 -2.74 -10.00 14.03
C ASP A 101 -4.09 -9.79 13.33
N TRP A 102 -4.23 -8.68 12.62
CA TRP A 102 -5.42 -8.36 11.81
C TRP A 102 -5.10 -8.57 10.34
N THR A 103 -6.00 -9.22 9.61
CA THR A 103 -5.93 -9.29 8.14
C THR A 103 -7.22 -8.80 7.53
N PHE A 104 -7.15 -7.87 6.59
CA PHE A 104 -8.34 -7.29 5.96
C PHE A 104 -8.04 -6.75 4.57
N THR A 105 -9.07 -6.45 3.80
CA THR A 105 -8.94 -5.74 2.52
C THR A 105 -9.45 -4.31 2.70
N ILE A 106 -8.71 -3.32 2.21
CA ILE A 106 -9.13 -1.91 2.21
C ILE A 106 -9.27 -1.40 0.77
N ARG A 107 -10.29 -0.59 0.49
CA ARG A 107 -10.42 0.10 -0.82
C ARG A 107 -10.03 1.56 -0.72
N ALA A 108 -9.31 2.04 -1.73
CA ALA A 108 -8.80 3.41 -1.76
C ALA A 108 -9.90 4.48 -1.83
N GLU A 109 -10.97 4.23 -2.57
CA GLU A 109 -12.00 5.26 -2.83
C GLU A 109 -12.73 5.71 -1.57
N THR A 110 -12.96 4.76 -0.65
CA THR A 110 -13.81 4.93 0.54
C THR A 110 -13.09 4.60 1.85
N LEU A 111 -11.87 4.06 1.79
CA LEU A 111 -11.12 3.51 2.93
C LEU A 111 -11.92 2.50 3.76
N ASP A 112 -12.88 1.82 3.13
CA ASP A 112 -13.73 0.84 3.77
C ASP A 112 -13.04 -0.51 3.89
N ILE A 113 -13.27 -1.16 5.03
CA ILE A 113 -12.66 -2.44 5.40
C ILE A 113 -13.59 -3.58 4.96
N HIS A 114 -13.02 -4.54 4.27
CA HIS A 114 -13.65 -5.77 3.80
C HIS A 114 -12.88 -6.99 4.34
N THR A 115 -13.55 -8.14 4.40
CA THR A 115 -12.93 -9.44 4.73
C THR A 115 -12.06 -9.40 6.00
N LEU A 116 -12.50 -8.68 7.03
CA LEU A 116 -11.76 -8.54 8.27
C LEU A 116 -11.68 -9.88 9.02
N LYS A 117 -10.46 -10.36 9.23
CA LYS A 117 -10.10 -11.38 10.21
C LYS A 117 -9.53 -10.67 11.44
N LEU A 118 -10.20 -10.85 12.57
CA LEU A 118 -9.75 -10.35 13.87
C LEU A 118 -8.65 -11.26 14.46
N PRO A 119 -7.81 -10.72 15.36
CA PRO A 119 -6.89 -11.52 16.16
C PRO A 119 -7.61 -12.64 16.91
N GLU A 120 -6.94 -13.79 17.02
CA GLU A 120 -7.46 -14.92 17.79
C GLU A 120 -7.14 -14.71 19.27
N ILE A 121 -8.17 -14.56 20.09
CA ILE A 121 -8.08 -14.43 21.55
C ILE A 121 -8.81 -15.61 22.18
N ALA A 122 -8.26 -16.15 23.27
CA ALA A 122 -8.93 -17.20 24.04
C ALA A 122 -10.03 -16.57 24.90
N HIS A 123 -11.24 -17.13 24.84
CA HIS A 123 -12.38 -16.63 25.61
C HIS A 123 -12.94 -17.74 26.51
N GLU A 124 -13.36 -17.36 27.71
CA GLU A 124 -13.96 -18.28 28.69
C GLU A 124 -15.48 -18.41 28.49
N ASP A 125 -16.15 -17.34 28.02
CA ASP A 125 -17.59 -17.28 27.75
C ASP A 125 -17.93 -16.41 26.52
N GLU A 126 -19.17 -16.51 26.02
CA GLU A 126 -19.64 -15.86 24.79
C GLU A 126 -19.83 -14.34 24.94
N GLU A 127 -20.19 -13.86 26.14
CA GLU A 127 -20.41 -12.42 26.39
C GLU A 127 -19.07 -11.68 26.39
N THR A 128 -18.06 -12.22 27.10
CA THR A 128 -16.70 -11.69 27.08
C THR A 128 -16.12 -11.69 25.66
N ALA A 129 -16.33 -12.78 24.90
CA ALA A 129 -15.88 -12.88 23.50
C ALA A 129 -16.48 -11.80 22.60
N PHE A 130 -17.72 -11.40 22.86
CA PHE A 130 -18.39 -10.35 22.10
C PHE A 130 -17.77 -8.97 22.35
N PHE A 131 -17.52 -8.61 23.61
CA PHE A 131 -16.89 -7.34 23.96
C PHE A 131 -15.45 -7.25 23.46
N ASP A 132 -14.65 -8.32 23.63
CA ASP A 132 -13.28 -8.36 23.12
C ASP A 132 -13.22 -8.13 21.59
N ARG A 133 -14.20 -8.66 20.86
CA ARG A 133 -14.29 -8.44 19.39
C ARG A 133 -14.58 -6.99 19.04
N ILE A 134 -15.44 -6.32 19.78
CA ILE A 134 -15.71 -4.89 19.58
C ILE A 134 -14.43 -4.11 19.84
N ASP A 135 -13.77 -4.36 20.97
CA ASP A 135 -12.52 -3.70 21.34
C ASP A 135 -11.43 -3.91 20.27
N LEU A 136 -11.35 -5.09 19.67
CA LEU A 136 -10.40 -5.39 18.59
C LEU A 136 -10.72 -4.66 17.27
N VAL A 137 -11.99 -4.39 16.99
CA VAL A 137 -12.41 -3.59 15.84
C VAL A 137 -12.07 -2.12 16.07
N GLU A 138 -12.39 -1.57 17.25
CA GLU A 138 -12.07 -0.19 17.63
C GLU A 138 -10.55 0.07 17.62
N GLN A 139 -9.78 -0.92 18.07
CA GLN A 139 -8.32 -0.89 18.01
C GLN A 139 -7.81 -0.83 16.55
N LEU A 140 -8.41 -1.59 15.63
CA LEU A 140 -8.03 -1.54 14.21
C LEU A 140 -8.40 -0.19 13.58
N GLU A 141 -9.59 0.31 13.86
CA GLU A 141 -10.04 1.63 13.39
C GLU A 141 -9.05 2.72 13.84
N THR A 142 -8.69 2.73 15.12
CA THR A 142 -7.69 3.65 15.69
C THR A 142 -6.34 3.55 14.97
N LEU A 143 -5.88 2.34 14.64
CA LEU A 143 -4.62 2.14 13.91
C LEU A 143 -4.67 2.74 12.51
N ILE A 144 -5.77 2.54 11.78
CA ILE A 144 -5.96 3.08 10.43
C ILE A 144 -6.05 4.60 10.46
N GLU A 145 -6.78 5.18 11.42
CA GLU A 145 -6.84 6.63 11.61
C GLU A 145 -5.44 7.21 11.87
N ARG A 146 -4.67 6.63 12.77
CA ARG A 146 -3.30 7.09 13.08
C ARG A 146 -2.36 7.02 11.87
N LEU A 147 -2.45 5.95 11.08
CA LEU A 147 -1.68 5.80 9.85
C LEU A 147 -2.05 6.85 8.82
N PHE A 148 -3.35 7.10 8.66
CA PHE A 148 -3.85 8.09 7.72
C PHE A 148 -3.47 9.52 8.15
N ASP A 149 -3.55 9.81 9.44
CA ASP A 149 -3.10 11.09 10.00
C ASP A 149 -1.61 11.32 9.79
N ASP A 150 -0.75 10.33 10.08
CA ASP A 150 0.70 10.45 9.82
C ASP A 150 0.98 10.68 8.33
N PHE A 151 0.29 9.95 7.45
CA PHE A 151 0.35 10.17 6.01
C PHE A 151 -0.06 11.58 5.63
N LEU A 152 -1.18 12.10 6.14
CA LEU A 152 -1.67 13.44 5.81
C LEU A 152 -0.71 14.52 6.29
N GLN A 153 -0.18 14.40 7.51
CA GLN A 153 0.84 15.32 8.05
C GLN A 153 2.09 15.33 7.16
N LEU A 154 2.56 14.16 6.76
CA LEU A 154 3.67 14.01 5.82
C LEU A 154 3.33 14.64 4.46
N ARG A 155 2.18 14.30 3.88
CA ARG A 155 1.73 14.68 2.53
C ARG A 155 1.52 16.18 2.35
N LEU A 156 1.18 16.89 3.42
CA LEU A 156 0.99 18.33 3.45
C LEU A 156 2.27 19.10 3.78
N ALA A 157 3.29 18.44 4.34
CA ALA A 157 4.57 19.05 4.68
C ALA A 157 5.48 19.23 3.45
N PRO A 158 6.40 20.22 3.46
CA PRO A 158 7.39 20.41 2.38
C PRO A 158 8.21 19.15 2.08
N ARG A 159 8.56 18.38 3.13
CA ARG A 159 9.30 17.12 3.05
C ARG A 159 8.68 16.09 2.09
N TRP A 160 7.37 16.14 1.84
CA TRP A 160 6.75 15.28 0.83
C TRP A 160 7.35 15.49 -0.56
N ARG A 161 7.48 16.76 -0.98
CA ARG A 161 7.99 17.11 -2.32
C ARG A 161 9.50 16.98 -2.40
N GLU A 162 10.19 17.29 -1.31
CA GLU A 162 11.64 17.36 -1.24
C GLU A 162 12.28 15.98 -1.06
N GLU A 163 11.63 15.07 -0.34
CA GLU A 163 12.23 13.79 0.08
C GLU A 163 11.37 12.58 -0.27
N GLU A 164 10.13 12.53 0.24
CA GLU A 164 9.31 11.31 0.20
C GLU A 164 8.91 10.93 -1.23
N LEU A 165 8.35 11.87 -1.99
CA LEU A 165 7.93 11.62 -3.37
C LEU A 165 9.10 11.25 -4.29
N PRO A 166 10.27 11.93 -4.24
CA PRO A 166 11.47 11.45 -4.93
C PRO A 166 11.89 10.03 -4.52
N ALA A 167 11.79 9.67 -3.24
CA ALA A 167 12.11 8.33 -2.76
C ALA A 167 11.13 7.27 -3.29
N MET A 168 9.83 7.55 -3.25
CA MET A 168 8.80 6.68 -3.84
C MET A 168 9.04 6.46 -5.33
N ARG A 169 9.38 7.52 -6.09
CA ARG A 169 9.73 7.39 -7.51
C ARG A 169 10.94 6.48 -7.71
N ARG A 170 12.02 6.70 -6.96
CA ARG A 170 13.22 5.84 -7.04
C ARG A 170 12.88 4.38 -6.74
N TRP A 171 12.05 4.12 -5.73
CA TRP A 171 11.61 2.77 -5.39
C TRP A 171 10.83 2.08 -6.52
N VAL A 172 9.89 2.81 -7.16
CA VAL A 172 9.17 2.27 -8.32
C VAL A 172 10.13 1.91 -9.46
N PHE A 173 11.08 2.79 -9.78
CA PHE A 173 12.00 2.59 -10.92
C PHE A 173 13.24 1.72 -10.62
N ALA A 174 13.66 1.58 -9.36
CA ALA A 174 14.77 0.70 -8.96
C ALA A 174 14.43 -0.79 -9.18
N SER A 175 13.16 -1.11 -9.37
CA SER A 175 12.65 -2.45 -9.63
C SER A 175 12.80 -2.87 -11.11
N LEU A 176 13.33 -1.99 -11.98
CA LEU A 176 13.62 -2.33 -13.37
C LEU A 176 14.73 -3.39 -13.42
N PRO A 177 14.56 -4.50 -14.17
CA PRO A 177 15.74 -5.21 -14.64
C PRO A 177 16.59 -4.21 -15.45
N PRO A 178 17.94 -4.31 -15.43
CA PRO A 178 18.74 -3.64 -16.45
C PRO A 178 18.14 -4.03 -17.81
N ASP A 179 18.01 -3.05 -18.71
CA ASP A 179 17.35 -3.24 -19.99
C ASP A 179 17.84 -4.56 -20.62
N PRO A 180 16.95 -5.57 -20.78
CA PRO A 180 17.35 -6.88 -21.28
C PRO A 180 17.85 -6.79 -22.73
N PHE A 181 17.57 -5.69 -23.41
CA PHE A 181 18.04 -5.37 -24.75
C PHE A 181 19.21 -4.39 -24.76
N ALA A 182 19.75 -3.95 -23.62
CA ALA A 182 20.92 -3.06 -23.60
C ALA A 182 22.13 -3.69 -24.28
N GLU A 183 22.36 -5.00 -24.08
CA GLU A 183 23.44 -5.73 -24.79
C GLU A 183 23.08 -6.06 -26.25
N GLU A 184 21.79 -6.20 -26.58
CA GLU A 184 21.34 -6.50 -27.94
C GLU A 184 21.28 -5.26 -28.83
N ALA A 185 21.03 -4.08 -28.26
CA ALA A 185 21.04 -2.80 -28.95
C ALA A 185 22.44 -2.50 -29.53
N ASP A 186 23.51 -2.83 -28.81
CA ASP A 186 24.89 -2.70 -29.30
C ASP A 186 25.19 -3.67 -30.46
N ARG A 187 24.51 -4.82 -30.53
CA ARG A 187 24.67 -5.81 -31.62
C ARG A 187 23.91 -5.44 -32.90
N VAL A 188 22.83 -4.67 -32.80
CA VAL A 188 22.02 -4.26 -33.95
C VAL A 188 22.73 -3.20 -34.81
N PHE A 189 23.71 -2.47 -34.26
CA PHE A 189 24.47 -1.43 -34.97
C PHE A 189 25.87 -1.85 -35.40
N VAL A 190 26.32 -3.09 -35.11
CA VAL A 190 27.51 -3.65 -35.76
C VAL A 190 27.08 -4.14 -37.13
N LEU A 191 27.09 -3.22 -38.11
CA LEU A 191 27.14 -3.61 -39.50
C LEU A 191 28.38 -4.49 -39.66
N ASP A 192 28.18 -5.72 -40.10
CA ASP A 192 29.24 -6.65 -40.45
C ASP A 192 30.03 -6.00 -41.59
N ASP A 193 31.11 -5.28 -41.25
CA ASP A 193 32.09 -4.73 -42.18
C ASP A 193 32.79 -5.90 -42.87
N THR A 194 32.08 -6.50 -43.80
CA THR A 194 32.62 -7.41 -44.81
C THR A 194 32.85 -6.57 -46.07
N GLU A 195 33.93 -5.80 -46.06
CA GLU A 195 34.61 -5.37 -47.29
C GLU A 195 35.65 -6.43 -47.70
N PRO A 196 36.04 -6.51 -48.98
CA PRO A 196 35.23 -6.56 -50.20
C PRO A 196 35.42 -7.88 -50.99
#